data_AF-T1AB25-F1
#
_entry.id   AF-T1AB25-F1
#
_cell.length_a   1.000
_cell.length_b   1.000
_cell.length_c   1.000
_cell.angle_alpha   90.00
_cell.angle_beta   90.00
_cell.angle_gamma   90.00
#
_symmetry.space_group_name_H-M   'P 1'
#
loop_
_entity.id
_entity.type
_entity.pdbx_description
1 polymer ?
#
loop_
_entity_poly.entity_id
_entity_poly.type
_entity_poly.pdbx_seq_one_letter_code
_entity_poly.pdbx_strand_id
1 'polypeptide(L)'
;TRTAPSPPSLVKNRKHDIEVVVDSFLLKEEERSRLAEGIELCQRLANGLVGIRGPGGARASYSAARACPVCGFSLAELEPRMFSFNAPYGACPSCSGIGATLHADPGLMVAHPERPLAQGAVTVGGLTPGPGSVGRLARLFGVGPAWPFKNWTEEARKAALYGVPRALATTRGFLLDEEWLRNGLTGVLERRFKTTQTPGMKDYYMDFMTFTPCRECAGKRLKPEILAVTVSDRSIADVSAMSVETGLRFFRSLSLTDRDRTIVGEVVREIVNRLGFLERVGLTYLTLDRAAGTLSGGEAERIALATQIGSGLVGVLYILDEPSIGLHPRDHERL
;
A
#
# COMPACT_ATOMS: atom_id res chain seq x y z
N THR A 1 39.36 38.52 -27.59
CA THR A 1 38.60 37.25 -27.75
C THR A 1 39.31 36.16 -26.98
N ARG A 2 38.94 35.92 -25.72
CA ARG A 2 39.44 34.77 -24.95
C ARG A 2 38.79 33.51 -25.53
N THR A 3 39.55 32.72 -26.27
CA THR A 3 39.16 31.37 -26.69
C THR A 3 38.85 30.55 -25.44
N ALA A 4 37.63 30.03 -25.35
CA ALA A 4 37.26 29.12 -24.28
C ALA A 4 38.15 27.87 -24.35
N PRO A 5 38.69 27.37 -23.22
CA PRO A 5 39.47 26.13 -23.22
C PRO A 5 38.60 24.98 -23.72
N SER A 6 39.21 24.05 -24.46
CA SER A 6 38.52 22.85 -24.94
C SER A 6 38.03 22.01 -23.75
N PRO A 7 36.82 21.41 -23.84
CA PRO A 7 36.26 20.65 -22.72
C PRO A 7 37.10 19.39 -22.44
N PRO A 8 37.20 18.97 -21.17
CA PRO A 8 37.94 17.76 -20.79
C PRO A 8 37.29 16.51 -21.40
N SER A 9 38.13 15.54 -21.80
CA SER A 9 37.66 14.22 -22.25
C SER A 9 37.10 13.42 -21.06
N LEU A 10 35.89 12.90 -21.21
CA LEU A 10 35.20 12.12 -20.18
C LEU A 10 35.26 10.62 -20.49
N VAL A 11 35.53 9.81 -19.48
CA VAL A 11 35.59 8.34 -19.60
C VAL A 11 34.18 7.76 -19.76
N LYS A 12 33.87 7.21 -20.93
CA LYS A 12 32.51 6.72 -21.29
C LYS A 12 31.84 5.81 -20.25
N ASN A 13 32.61 4.97 -19.56
CA ASN A 13 32.10 3.97 -18.61
C ASN A 13 32.06 4.44 -17.16
N ARG A 14 32.22 5.75 -16.90
CA ARG A 14 32.08 6.35 -15.57
C ARG A 14 30.92 7.33 -15.55
N LYS A 15 30.25 7.43 -14.41
CA LYS A 15 29.30 8.52 -14.15
C LYS A 15 30.09 9.81 -13.97
N HIS A 16 29.61 10.90 -14.56
CA HIS A 16 30.20 12.23 -14.47
C HIS A 16 29.13 13.20 -14.02
N ASP A 17 29.49 14.09 -13.10
CA ASP A 17 28.65 15.20 -12.68
C ASP A 17 29.20 16.48 -13.33
N ILE A 18 28.40 17.11 -14.18
CA ILE A 18 28.79 18.30 -14.94
C ILE A 18 27.90 19.46 -14.51
N GLU A 19 28.48 20.42 -13.82
CA GLU A 19 27.82 21.66 -13.39
C GLU A 19 28.33 22.82 -14.26
N VAL A 20 27.42 23.59 -14.85
CA VAL A 20 27.78 24.79 -15.60
C VAL A 20 27.55 26.00 -14.71
N VAL A 21 28.61 26.80 -14.51
CA VAL A 21 28.50 28.08 -13.80
C VAL A 21 27.89 29.10 -14.77
N VAL A 22 26.65 29.49 -14.51
CA VAL A 22 25.92 30.45 -15.34
C VAL A 22 26.22 31.89 -14.92
N ASP A 23 26.28 32.17 -13.62
CA ASP A 23 26.59 33.49 -13.08
C ASP A 23 27.27 33.38 -11.71
N SER A 24 27.93 34.47 -11.28
CA SER A 24 28.57 34.61 -9.98
C SER A 24 28.56 36.08 -9.54
N PHE A 25 27.87 36.38 -8.44
CA PHE A 25 27.79 37.73 -7.89
C PHE A 25 27.56 37.72 -6.38
N LEU A 26 27.74 38.88 -5.74
CA LEU A 26 27.43 39.10 -4.33
C LEU A 26 25.94 39.46 -4.21
N LEU A 27 25.22 38.76 -3.34
CA LEU A 27 23.78 38.98 -3.16
C LEU A 27 23.53 40.38 -2.54
N LYS A 28 22.96 41.29 -3.34
CA LYS A 28 22.46 42.61 -2.94
C LYS A 28 21.03 42.77 -3.43
N GLU A 29 20.23 43.66 -2.82
CA GLU A 29 18.83 43.89 -3.24
C GLU A 29 18.71 44.29 -4.72
N GLU A 30 19.66 45.08 -5.21
CA GLU A 30 19.72 45.59 -6.59
C GLU A 30 19.87 44.46 -7.64
N GLU A 31 20.45 43.32 -7.26
CA GLU A 31 20.78 42.22 -8.17
C GLU A 31 19.60 41.25 -8.39
N ARG A 32 18.40 41.55 -7.85
CA ARG A 32 17.25 40.65 -7.92
C ARG A 32 16.83 40.31 -9.36
N SER A 33 16.88 41.28 -10.28
CA SER A 33 16.57 41.05 -11.71
C SER A 33 17.57 40.09 -12.35
N ARG A 34 18.86 40.33 -12.09
CA ARG A 34 19.96 39.50 -12.59
C ARG A 34 19.88 38.07 -12.05
N LEU A 35 19.56 37.90 -10.76
CA LEU A 35 19.33 36.60 -10.16
C LEU A 35 18.18 35.86 -10.87
N ALA A 36 17.07 36.53 -11.15
CA ALA A 36 15.94 35.94 -11.86
C ALA A 36 16.33 35.48 -13.27
N GLU A 37 17.03 36.31 -14.04
CA GLU A 37 17.53 35.97 -15.37
C GLU A 37 18.51 34.78 -15.36
N GLY A 38 19.42 34.76 -14.38
CA GLY A 38 20.35 33.65 -14.18
C GLY A 38 19.64 32.35 -13.83
N ILE A 39 18.62 32.40 -12.96
CA ILE A 39 17.77 31.25 -12.62
C ILE A 39 17.03 30.75 -13.85
N GLU A 40 16.42 31.61 -14.66
CA GLU A 40 15.73 31.22 -15.90
C GLU A 40 16.68 30.58 -16.92
N LEU A 41 17.91 31.08 -17.04
CA LEU A 41 18.92 30.49 -17.90
C LEU A 41 19.37 29.12 -17.39
N CYS A 42 19.60 28.96 -16.08
CA CYS A 42 19.87 27.65 -15.46
C CYS A 42 18.75 26.66 -15.75
N GLN A 43 17.49 27.05 -15.54
CA GLN A 43 16.33 26.20 -15.81
C GLN A 43 16.27 25.75 -17.28
N ARG A 44 16.56 26.64 -18.23
CA ARG A 44 16.60 26.29 -19.65
C ARG A 44 17.75 25.34 -20.01
N LEU A 45 18.93 25.54 -19.42
CA LEU A 45 20.12 24.73 -19.71
C LEU A 45 20.08 23.34 -19.06
N ALA A 46 19.41 23.21 -17.92
CA ALA A 46 19.43 22.00 -17.09
C ALA A 46 18.03 21.41 -16.83
N ASN A 47 17.09 21.56 -17.77
CA ASN A 47 15.72 20.99 -17.71
C ASN A 47 15.00 21.28 -16.38
N GLY A 48 15.09 22.53 -15.91
CA GLY A 48 14.44 23.00 -14.70
C GLY A 48 15.26 22.87 -13.42
N LEU A 49 16.48 22.30 -13.46
CA LEU A 49 17.37 22.22 -12.28
C LEU A 49 18.22 23.48 -12.12
N VAL A 50 18.40 23.92 -10.87
CA VAL A 50 19.24 25.07 -10.51
C VAL A 50 20.05 24.72 -9.28
N GLY A 51 21.37 24.84 -9.38
CA GLY A 51 22.29 24.72 -8.24
C GLY A 51 22.76 26.10 -7.78
N ILE A 52 22.70 26.37 -6.47
CA ILE A 52 23.28 27.56 -5.85
C ILE A 52 24.42 27.12 -4.94
N ARG A 53 25.58 27.77 -5.12
CA ARG A 53 26.75 27.55 -4.28
C ARG A 53 27.02 28.80 -3.44
N GLY A 54 26.87 28.68 -2.12
CA GLY A 54 27.14 29.74 -1.17
C GLY A 54 28.61 29.83 -0.74
N PRO A 55 28.97 30.89 0.01
CA PRO A 55 30.28 31.00 0.65
C PRO A 55 30.60 29.77 1.51
N GLY A 56 31.86 29.33 1.52
CA GLY A 56 32.27 28.14 2.27
C GLY A 56 31.87 26.80 1.64
N GLY A 57 31.31 26.81 0.42
CA GLY A 57 31.02 25.59 -0.34
C GLY A 57 29.66 24.96 -0.07
N ALA A 58 28.79 25.63 0.71
CA ALA A 58 27.41 25.21 0.90
C ALA A 58 26.69 25.09 -0.46
N ARG A 59 25.97 23.99 -0.67
CA ARG A 59 25.25 23.68 -1.92
C ARG A 59 23.77 23.56 -1.63
N ALA A 60 22.96 24.24 -2.43
CA ALA A 60 21.50 24.08 -2.46
C ALA A 60 21.07 23.79 -3.90
N SER A 61 20.17 22.84 -4.08
CA SER A 61 19.63 22.46 -5.39
C SER A 61 18.13 22.67 -5.40
N TYR A 62 17.65 23.23 -6.50
CA TYR A 62 16.25 23.56 -6.73
C TYR A 62 15.80 22.94 -8.05
N SER A 63 14.51 22.58 -8.14
CA SER A 63 13.88 22.16 -9.39
C SER A 63 12.63 22.99 -9.62
N ALA A 64 12.47 23.53 -10.81
CA ALA A 64 11.24 24.17 -11.27
C ALA A 64 10.16 23.14 -11.62
N ALA A 65 10.56 21.90 -11.92
CA ALA A 65 9.65 20.77 -11.99
C ALA A 65 9.41 20.23 -10.57
N ARG A 66 8.26 19.55 -10.36
CA ARG A 66 8.03 18.73 -9.15
C ARG A 66 8.87 17.45 -9.21
N ALA A 67 10.18 17.61 -9.36
CA ALA A 67 11.15 16.53 -9.51
C ALA A 67 12.18 16.54 -8.38
N CYS A 68 12.54 15.35 -7.91
CA CYS A 68 13.59 15.17 -6.94
C CYS A 68 14.93 15.61 -7.56
N PRO A 69 15.65 16.59 -6.98
CA PRO A 69 16.90 17.10 -7.55
C PRO A 69 18.05 16.08 -7.48
N VAL A 70 17.88 14.97 -6.76
CA VAL A 70 18.90 13.92 -6.59
C VAL A 70 18.73 12.79 -7.61
N CYS A 71 17.51 12.27 -7.78
CA CYS A 71 17.25 11.09 -8.62
C CYS A 71 16.41 11.38 -9.87
N GLY A 72 15.89 12.60 -10.02
CA GLY A 72 15.07 13.00 -11.18
C GLY A 72 13.64 12.45 -11.16
N PHE A 73 13.23 11.72 -10.11
CA PHE A 73 11.85 11.27 -9.96
C PHE A 73 10.90 12.47 -9.94
N SER A 74 9.95 12.53 -10.87
CA SER A 74 8.97 13.60 -10.95
C SER A 74 7.57 13.14 -10.56
N LEU A 75 6.87 14.01 -9.84
CA LEU A 75 5.47 13.85 -9.50
C LEU A 75 4.64 14.84 -10.31
N ALA A 76 3.51 14.36 -10.82
CA ALA A 76 2.53 15.22 -11.49
C ALA A 76 1.91 16.23 -10.50
N GLU A 77 1.04 17.09 -11.02
CA GLU A 77 0.22 17.94 -10.18
C GLU A 77 -0.59 17.13 -9.17
N LEU A 78 -0.46 17.49 -7.89
CA LEU A 78 -1.22 16.86 -6.83
C LEU A 78 -2.67 17.28 -6.92
N GLU A 79 -3.53 16.30 -7.18
CA GLU A 79 -4.96 16.49 -7.25
C GLU A 79 -5.67 15.54 -6.27
N PRO A 80 -6.83 15.92 -5.70
CA PRO A 80 -7.54 15.08 -4.74
C PRO A 80 -7.82 13.65 -5.21
N ARG A 81 -8.11 13.46 -6.51
CA ARG A 81 -8.36 12.13 -7.10
C ARG A 81 -7.17 11.17 -7.01
N MET A 82 -5.95 11.69 -6.88
CA MET A 82 -4.74 10.88 -6.70
C MET A 82 -4.67 10.25 -5.31
N PHE A 83 -5.42 10.76 -4.34
CA PHE A 83 -5.50 10.20 -2.99
C PHE A 83 -6.68 9.23 -2.80
N SER A 84 -7.43 8.96 -3.87
CA SER A 84 -8.54 8.01 -3.85
C SER A 84 -8.07 6.63 -4.29
N PHE A 85 -8.23 5.63 -3.41
CA PHE A 85 -8.01 4.22 -3.76
C PHE A 85 -9.09 3.66 -4.69
N ASN A 86 -10.21 4.38 -4.89
CA ASN A 86 -11.24 4.02 -5.85
C ASN A 86 -10.95 4.56 -7.25
N ALA A 87 -9.90 5.37 -7.43
CA ALA A 87 -9.50 5.93 -8.71
C ALA A 87 -8.18 5.31 -9.17
N PRO A 88 -8.04 4.95 -10.47
CA PRO A 88 -6.83 4.31 -10.99
C PRO A 88 -5.57 5.21 -10.88
N TYR A 89 -5.78 6.53 -10.76
CA TYR A 89 -4.70 7.49 -10.57
C TYR A 89 -3.96 7.28 -9.23
N GLY A 90 -4.70 6.98 -8.16
CA GLY A 90 -4.17 6.82 -6.80
C GLY A 90 -4.06 5.38 -6.32
N ALA A 91 -4.88 4.47 -6.85
CA ALA A 91 -4.96 3.08 -6.42
C ALA A 91 -3.65 2.32 -6.65
N CYS A 92 -3.27 1.50 -5.66
CA CYS A 92 -2.17 0.55 -5.80
C CYS A 92 -2.44 -0.39 -6.98
N PRO A 93 -1.51 -0.54 -7.94
CA PRO A 93 -1.72 -1.31 -9.15
C PRO A 93 -1.82 -2.82 -8.89
N SER A 94 -1.10 -3.37 -7.89
CA SER A 94 -1.16 -4.81 -7.58
C SER A 94 -2.50 -5.27 -7.01
N CYS A 95 -3.22 -4.43 -6.26
CA CYS A 95 -4.49 -4.79 -5.63
C CYS A 95 -5.67 -3.95 -6.10
N SER A 96 -5.47 -3.09 -7.11
CA SER A 96 -6.49 -2.16 -7.62
C SER A 96 -7.20 -1.36 -6.51
N GLY A 97 -6.45 -0.93 -5.50
CA GLY A 97 -7.02 -0.16 -4.38
C GLY A 97 -7.79 -0.95 -3.32
N ILE A 98 -7.87 -2.29 -3.42
CA ILE A 98 -8.53 -3.13 -2.39
C ILE A 98 -7.72 -3.16 -1.08
N GLY A 99 -6.39 -3.17 -1.19
CA GLY A 99 -5.46 -3.27 -0.06
C GLY A 99 -5.21 -4.70 0.40
N ALA A 100 -5.98 -5.66 -0.08
CA ALA A 100 -5.76 -7.08 0.15
C ALA A 100 -5.71 -7.84 -1.17
N THR A 101 -4.99 -8.95 -1.16
CA THR A 101 -4.96 -9.92 -2.26
C THR A 101 -5.40 -11.28 -1.73
N LEU A 102 -6.17 -11.99 -2.52
CA LEU A 102 -6.68 -13.32 -2.18
C LEU A 102 -5.62 -14.37 -2.51
N HIS A 103 -5.22 -15.16 -1.52
CA HIS A 103 -4.19 -16.19 -1.64
C HIS A 103 -4.69 -17.53 -1.11
N ALA A 104 -4.21 -18.62 -1.71
CA ALA A 104 -4.49 -19.97 -1.21
C ALA A 104 -3.92 -20.15 0.20
N ASP A 105 -4.74 -20.66 1.12
CA ASP A 105 -4.37 -20.91 2.51
C ASP A 105 -4.13 -22.41 2.75
N PRO A 106 -2.88 -22.84 2.97
CA PRO A 106 -2.57 -24.24 3.25
C PRO A 106 -3.34 -24.85 4.43
N GLY A 107 -3.67 -24.04 5.45
CA GLY A 107 -4.41 -24.49 6.63
C GLY A 107 -5.85 -24.87 6.30
N LEU A 108 -6.46 -24.17 5.35
CA LEU A 108 -7.80 -24.48 4.85
C LEU A 108 -7.77 -25.65 3.85
N MET A 109 -6.72 -25.73 3.03
CA MET A 109 -6.56 -26.78 2.02
C MET A 109 -6.27 -28.18 2.61
N VAL A 110 -5.46 -28.24 3.67
CA VAL A 110 -4.99 -29.49 4.30
C VAL A 110 -5.79 -29.76 5.57
N ALA A 111 -7.03 -30.19 5.42
CA ALA A 111 -7.92 -30.45 6.56
C ALA A 111 -7.55 -31.71 7.38
N HIS A 112 -6.87 -32.68 6.76
CA HIS A 112 -6.55 -33.97 7.38
C HIS A 112 -5.04 -34.28 7.35
N PRO A 113 -4.20 -33.48 8.03
CA PRO A 113 -2.74 -33.64 7.96
C PRO A 113 -2.26 -34.96 8.60
N GLU A 114 -3.10 -35.66 9.36
CA GLU A 114 -2.87 -37.02 9.86
C GLU A 114 -2.90 -38.11 8.78
N ARG A 115 -3.43 -37.81 7.59
CA ARG A 115 -3.48 -38.75 6.46
C ARG A 115 -2.29 -38.57 5.52
N PRO A 116 -1.93 -39.58 4.70
CA PRO A 116 -0.93 -39.42 3.66
C PRO A 116 -1.37 -38.40 2.60
N LEU A 117 -0.42 -37.68 2.01
CA LEU A 117 -0.71 -36.62 1.03
C LEU A 117 -1.50 -37.13 -0.19
N ALA A 118 -1.20 -38.34 -0.67
CA ALA A 118 -1.90 -38.99 -1.78
C ALA A 118 -3.26 -39.60 -1.39
N GLN A 119 -3.63 -39.58 -0.09
CA GLN A 119 -4.78 -40.29 0.46
C GLN A 119 -5.62 -39.38 1.35
N GLY A 120 -6.08 -38.26 0.79
CA GLY A 120 -7.12 -37.43 1.40
C GLY A 120 -6.64 -36.51 2.52
N ALA A 121 -5.35 -36.14 2.55
CA ALA A 121 -4.88 -35.05 3.41
C ALA A 121 -5.38 -33.67 2.94
N VAL A 122 -5.53 -33.51 1.61
CA VAL A 122 -6.06 -32.31 0.95
C VAL A 122 -7.52 -32.56 0.57
N THR A 123 -8.42 -31.69 1.03
CA THR A 123 -9.87 -31.83 0.80
C THR A 123 -10.37 -31.09 -0.43
N VAL A 124 -9.53 -30.25 -1.04
CA VAL A 124 -9.87 -29.55 -2.28
C VAL A 124 -10.02 -30.54 -3.43
N GLY A 125 -11.19 -30.54 -4.06
CA GLY A 125 -11.58 -31.46 -5.12
C GLY A 125 -10.62 -31.45 -6.30
N GLY A 126 -10.10 -32.64 -6.66
CA GLY A 126 -9.18 -32.81 -7.79
C GLY A 126 -7.81 -32.15 -7.60
N LEU A 127 -7.43 -31.77 -6.37
CA LEU A 127 -6.09 -31.29 -6.03
C LEU A 127 -5.26 -32.34 -5.28
N THR A 128 -5.85 -33.45 -4.85
CA THR A 128 -5.10 -34.57 -4.25
C THR A 128 -4.08 -35.09 -5.28
N PRO A 129 -2.78 -35.00 -5.01
CA PRO A 129 -1.78 -35.43 -5.97
C PRO A 129 -1.74 -36.96 -6.11
N GLY A 130 -1.37 -37.44 -7.30
CA GLY A 130 -1.26 -38.87 -7.58
C GLY A 130 -0.17 -39.55 -6.73
N PRO A 131 -0.35 -40.83 -6.31
CA PRO A 131 0.64 -41.54 -5.49
C PRO A 131 2.05 -41.59 -6.08
N GLY A 132 2.17 -41.67 -7.42
CA GLY A 132 3.47 -41.67 -8.10
C GLY A 132 4.23 -40.36 -7.91
N SER A 133 3.56 -39.23 -8.11
CA SER A 133 4.13 -37.88 -7.97
C SER A 133 4.50 -37.57 -6.51
N VAL A 134 3.64 -37.98 -5.57
CA VAL A 134 3.94 -37.92 -4.13
C VAL A 134 5.16 -38.77 -3.80
N GLY A 135 5.27 -39.98 -4.35
CA GLY A 135 6.44 -40.84 -4.20
C GLY A 135 7.74 -40.21 -4.71
N ARG A 136 7.69 -39.53 -5.86
CA ARG A 136 8.85 -38.80 -6.40
C ARG A 136 9.28 -37.67 -5.45
N LEU A 137 8.33 -36.83 -5.03
CA LEU A 137 8.60 -35.74 -4.09
C LEU A 137 9.13 -36.27 -2.75
N ALA A 138 8.52 -37.32 -2.22
CA ALA A 138 8.90 -37.95 -0.97
C ALA A 138 10.35 -38.45 -1.00
N ARG A 139 10.78 -39.07 -2.11
CA ARG A 139 12.17 -39.51 -2.31
C ARG A 139 13.16 -38.35 -2.35
N LEU A 140 12.79 -37.21 -2.94
CA LEU A 140 13.66 -36.02 -3.00
C LEU A 140 14.01 -35.48 -1.59
N PHE A 141 13.07 -35.57 -0.66
CA PHE A 141 13.21 -35.06 0.71
C PHE A 141 13.45 -36.15 1.76
N GLY A 142 13.57 -37.42 1.37
CA GLY A 142 13.82 -38.53 2.28
C GLY A 142 12.67 -38.85 3.25
N VAL A 143 11.43 -38.54 2.87
CA VAL A 143 10.22 -38.85 3.66
C VAL A 143 9.47 -40.05 3.09
N GLY A 144 8.67 -40.72 3.90
CA GLY A 144 7.81 -41.82 3.45
C GLY A 144 6.53 -41.30 2.75
N PRO A 145 6.19 -41.77 1.53
CA PRO A 145 4.99 -41.30 0.81
C PRO A 145 3.67 -41.72 1.48
N ALA A 146 3.70 -42.80 2.27
CA ALA A 146 2.57 -43.28 3.05
C ALA A 146 2.54 -42.71 4.48
N TRP A 147 3.49 -41.85 4.86
CA TRP A 147 3.46 -41.22 6.18
C TRP A 147 2.37 -40.16 6.24
N PRO A 148 1.74 -39.95 7.42
CA PRO A 148 0.94 -38.76 7.69
C PRO A 148 1.65 -37.49 7.22
N PHE A 149 0.95 -36.60 6.52
CA PHE A 149 1.57 -35.38 5.99
C PHE A 149 2.13 -34.48 7.10
N LYS A 150 1.53 -34.49 8.29
CA LYS A 150 2.06 -33.82 9.49
C LYS A 150 3.42 -34.34 9.95
N ASN A 151 3.79 -35.57 9.58
CA ASN A 151 5.08 -36.17 9.94
C ASN A 151 6.18 -35.90 8.88
N TRP A 152 5.85 -35.24 7.77
CA TRP A 152 6.85 -34.81 6.79
C TRP A 152 7.71 -33.69 7.37
N THR A 153 8.98 -33.62 6.95
CA THR A 153 9.88 -32.49 7.25
C THR A 153 9.28 -31.17 6.76
N GLU A 154 9.66 -30.04 7.38
CA GLU A 154 9.15 -28.73 7.01
C GLU A 154 9.45 -28.38 5.55
N GLU A 155 10.64 -28.72 5.05
CA GLU A 155 11.06 -28.51 3.67
C GLU A 155 10.19 -29.29 2.69
N ALA A 156 9.91 -30.57 2.98
CA ALA A 156 9.03 -31.40 2.17
C ALA A 156 7.59 -30.86 2.14
N ARG A 157 7.07 -30.41 3.28
CA ARG A 157 5.74 -29.78 3.35
C ARG A 157 5.69 -28.48 2.54
N LYS A 158 6.69 -27.60 2.70
CA LYS A 158 6.80 -26.37 1.92
C LYS A 158 6.89 -26.67 0.42
N ALA A 159 7.67 -27.66 0.01
CA ALA A 159 7.79 -28.06 -1.38
C ALA A 159 6.47 -28.61 -1.95
N ALA A 160 5.72 -29.39 -1.18
CA ALA A 160 4.39 -29.88 -1.58
C ALA A 160 3.37 -28.72 -1.73
N LEU A 161 3.41 -27.75 -0.82
CA LEU A 161 2.45 -26.64 -0.77
C LEU A 161 2.76 -25.53 -1.78
N TYR A 162 4.03 -25.13 -1.91
CA TYR A 162 4.48 -23.95 -2.67
C TYR A 162 5.34 -24.29 -3.90
N GLY A 163 5.65 -25.57 -4.12
CA GLY A 163 6.46 -26.05 -5.23
C GLY A 163 7.92 -26.28 -4.86
N VAL A 164 8.58 -27.14 -5.64
CA VAL A 164 10.00 -27.46 -5.45
C VAL A 164 10.86 -26.34 -6.03
N PRO A 165 11.83 -25.78 -5.27
CA PRO A 165 12.73 -24.77 -5.80
C PRO A 165 13.50 -25.26 -7.03
N ARG A 166 13.51 -24.48 -8.11
CA ARG A 166 14.17 -24.87 -9.38
C ARG A 166 15.65 -25.20 -9.20
N ALA A 167 16.38 -24.43 -8.38
CA ALA A 167 17.78 -24.70 -8.10
C ALA A 167 17.99 -26.08 -7.47
N LEU A 168 17.17 -26.45 -6.47
CA LEU A 168 17.20 -27.76 -5.83
C LEU A 168 16.89 -28.87 -6.84
N ALA A 169 15.86 -28.67 -7.67
CA ALA A 169 15.48 -29.63 -8.69
C ALA A 169 16.64 -29.89 -9.67
N THR A 170 17.29 -28.83 -10.16
CA THR A 170 18.46 -28.94 -11.05
C THR A 170 19.62 -29.67 -10.37
N THR A 171 19.98 -29.28 -9.14
CA THR A 171 21.11 -29.91 -8.40
C THR A 171 20.89 -31.38 -8.14
N ARG A 172 19.64 -31.80 -7.93
CA ARG A 172 19.28 -33.19 -7.61
C ARG A 172 18.83 -34.00 -8.83
N GLY A 173 18.89 -33.43 -10.04
CA GLY A 173 18.40 -34.07 -11.27
C GLY A 173 16.91 -34.42 -11.21
N PHE A 174 16.12 -33.66 -10.46
CA PHE A 174 14.68 -33.88 -10.26
C PHE A 174 13.88 -33.19 -11.36
N LEU A 175 13.06 -33.95 -12.08
CA LEU A 175 12.21 -33.43 -13.14
C LEU A 175 10.99 -32.71 -12.58
N LEU A 176 10.78 -31.49 -13.04
CA LEU A 176 9.61 -30.66 -12.76
C LEU A 176 8.57 -30.78 -13.88
N ASP A 177 8.15 -32.01 -14.17
CA ASP A 177 7.26 -32.39 -15.26
C ASP A 177 5.79 -32.01 -14.99
N GLU A 178 5.36 -32.11 -13.74
CA GLU A 178 4.01 -31.77 -13.30
C GLU A 178 3.89 -30.34 -12.79
N GLU A 179 2.72 -29.73 -13.03
CA GLU A 179 2.44 -28.38 -12.56
C GLU A 179 2.49 -28.26 -11.03
N TRP A 180 1.93 -29.25 -10.33
CA TRP A 180 1.95 -29.29 -8.87
C TRP A 180 3.39 -29.27 -8.32
N LEU A 181 4.33 -30.01 -8.92
CA LEU A 181 5.73 -30.00 -8.47
C LEU A 181 6.40 -28.62 -8.70
N ARG A 182 5.97 -27.89 -9.73
CA ARG A 182 6.52 -26.54 -10.05
C ARG A 182 5.95 -25.45 -9.16
N ASN A 183 4.64 -25.44 -8.98
CA ASN A 183 3.90 -24.31 -8.39
C ASN A 183 3.31 -24.61 -7.01
N GLY A 184 3.39 -25.87 -6.57
CA GLY A 184 2.76 -26.35 -5.34
C GLY A 184 1.24 -26.46 -5.45
N LEU A 185 0.63 -26.97 -4.39
CA LEU A 185 -0.83 -27.04 -4.27
C LEU A 185 -1.46 -25.64 -4.29
N THR A 186 -0.85 -24.66 -3.62
CA THR A 186 -1.36 -23.30 -3.54
C THR A 186 -1.38 -22.63 -4.92
N GLY A 187 -0.31 -22.77 -5.70
CA GLY A 187 -0.23 -22.20 -7.04
C GLY A 187 -1.22 -22.85 -8.02
N VAL A 188 -1.46 -24.16 -7.89
CA VAL A 188 -2.50 -24.86 -8.68
C VAL A 188 -3.89 -24.34 -8.31
N LEU A 189 -4.20 -24.17 -7.02
CA LEU A 189 -5.48 -23.62 -6.57
C LEU A 189 -5.69 -22.19 -7.08
N GLU A 190 -4.70 -21.30 -6.88
CA GLU A 190 -4.77 -19.91 -7.32
C GLU A 190 -4.97 -19.79 -8.84
N ARG A 191 -4.30 -20.64 -9.63
CA ARG A 191 -4.53 -20.68 -11.08
C ARG A 191 -5.93 -21.15 -11.42
N ARG A 192 -6.42 -22.23 -10.79
CA ARG A 192 -7.79 -22.72 -11.01
C ARG A 192 -8.81 -21.64 -10.69
N PHE A 193 -8.71 -20.99 -9.53
CA PHE A 193 -9.56 -19.86 -9.17
C PHE A 193 -9.56 -18.74 -10.24
N LYS A 194 -8.38 -18.33 -10.71
CA LYS A 194 -8.26 -17.27 -11.74
C LYS A 194 -8.82 -17.67 -13.10
N THR A 195 -8.70 -18.95 -13.48
CA THR A 195 -9.09 -19.44 -14.82
C THR A 195 -10.53 -19.93 -14.89
N THR A 196 -11.11 -20.36 -13.78
CA THR A 196 -12.51 -20.76 -13.67
C THR A 196 -13.43 -19.58 -13.97
N GLN A 197 -14.48 -19.79 -14.76
CA GLN A 197 -15.49 -18.78 -15.07
C GLN A 197 -16.86 -19.08 -14.41
N THR A 198 -17.09 -20.31 -13.97
CA THR A 198 -18.31 -20.72 -13.28
C THR A 198 -18.38 -20.12 -11.88
N PRO A 199 -19.40 -19.32 -11.53
CA PRO A 199 -19.50 -18.66 -10.22
C PRO A 199 -19.43 -19.63 -9.03
N GLY A 200 -20.26 -20.69 -9.01
CA GLY A 200 -20.25 -21.63 -7.89
C GLY A 200 -18.92 -22.37 -7.68
N MET A 201 -18.13 -22.57 -8.75
CA MET A 201 -16.78 -23.14 -8.61
C MET A 201 -15.75 -22.11 -8.13
N LYS A 202 -15.94 -20.81 -8.45
CA LYS A 202 -15.10 -19.75 -7.86
C LYS A 202 -15.36 -19.67 -6.36
N ASP A 203 -16.62 -19.66 -5.95
CA ASP A 203 -17.00 -19.62 -4.53
C ASP A 203 -16.42 -20.82 -3.78
N TYR A 204 -16.55 -22.03 -4.35
CA TYR A 204 -15.94 -23.24 -3.81
C TYR A 204 -14.42 -23.11 -3.60
N TYR A 205 -13.68 -22.53 -4.56
CA TYR A 205 -12.24 -22.33 -4.39
C TYR A 205 -11.92 -21.24 -3.37
N MET A 206 -12.76 -20.20 -3.26
CA MET A 206 -12.58 -19.13 -2.28
C MET A 206 -12.63 -19.65 -0.84
N ASP A 207 -13.38 -20.71 -0.56
CA ASP A 207 -13.42 -21.36 0.77
C ASP A 207 -12.05 -21.86 1.26
N PHE A 208 -11.08 -22.03 0.34
CA PHE A 208 -9.72 -22.46 0.64
C PHE A 208 -8.68 -21.33 0.50
N MET A 209 -9.14 -20.09 0.43
CA MET A 209 -8.31 -18.90 0.25
C MET A 209 -8.58 -17.90 1.35
N THR A 210 -7.58 -17.07 1.64
CA THR A 210 -7.69 -16.00 2.63
C THR A 210 -7.20 -14.69 2.04
N PHE A 211 -7.79 -13.58 2.52
CA PHE A 211 -7.31 -12.26 2.19
C PHE A 211 -6.08 -11.94 3.03
N THR A 212 -4.97 -11.65 2.37
CA THR A 212 -3.77 -11.13 3.03
C THR A 212 -3.53 -9.68 2.61
N PRO A 213 -2.93 -8.83 3.48
CA PRO A 213 -2.52 -7.49 3.09
C PRO A 213 -1.67 -7.52 1.82
N CYS A 214 -1.96 -6.62 0.89
CA CYS A 214 -1.23 -6.51 -0.37
C CYS A 214 0.26 -6.25 -0.07
N ARG A 215 1.16 -7.03 -0.70
CA ARG A 215 2.60 -6.90 -0.47
C ARG A 215 3.21 -5.59 -0.97
N GLU A 216 2.62 -4.97 -1.99
CA GLU A 216 3.15 -3.73 -2.58
C GLU A 216 2.77 -2.50 -1.76
N CYS A 217 1.49 -2.35 -1.40
CA CYS A 217 1.03 -1.19 -0.60
C CYS A 217 0.92 -1.47 0.91
N ALA A 218 1.25 -2.70 1.36
CA ALA A 218 1.12 -3.13 2.75
C ALA A 218 -0.27 -2.87 3.36
N GLY A 219 -1.34 -2.98 2.56
CA GLY A 219 -2.71 -2.67 3.01
C GLY A 219 -3.16 -1.23 2.82
N LYS A 220 -2.26 -0.30 2.48
CA LYS A 220 -2.54 1.14 2.38
C LYS A 220 -3.34 1.57 1.15
N ARG A 221 -3.63 0.63 0.23
CA ARG A 221 -4.48 0.79 -0.97
C ARG A 221 -3.99 1.79 -2.04
N LEU A 222 -2.97 2.59 -1.75
CA LEU A 222 -2.50 3.66 -2.63
C LEU A 222 -1.13 3.35 -3.23
N LYS A 223 -0.78 4.08 -4.30
CA LYS A 223 0.55 4.02 -4.91
C LYS A 223 1.63 4.59 -3.99
N PRO A 224 2.88 4.08 -4.05
CA PRO A 224 3.98 4.56 -3.22
C PRO A 224 4.23 6.07 -3.34
N GLU A 225 4.12 6.63 -4.53
CA GLU A 225 4.34 8.06 -4.79
C GLU A 225 3.27 8.97 -4.14
N ILE A 226 2.06 8.45 -3.94
CA ILE A 226 0.99 9.16 -3.24
C ILE A 226 1.19 9.08 -1.73
N LEU A 227 1.64 7.92 -1.25
CA LEU A 227 1.99 7.72 0.16
C LEU A 227 3.22 8.55 0.58
N ALA A 228 4.04 8.99 -0.36
CA ALA A 228 5.15 9.90 -0.11
C ALA A 228 4.70 11.34 0.20
N VAL A 229 3.46 11.71 -0.13
CA VAL A 229 2.88 13.02 0.24
C VAL A 229 2.39 12.95 1.67
N THR A 230 2.91 13.84 2.52
CA THR A 230 2.65 13.82 3.95
C THR A 230 2.18 15.16 4.49
N VAL A 231 1.44 15.10 5.59
CA VAL A 231 1.10 16.25 6.44
C VAL A 231 1.68 15.94 7.82
N SER A 232 2.60 16.77 8.30
CA SER A 232 3.34 16.53 9.57
C SER A 232 3.92 15.11 9.65
N ASP A 233 4.64 14.70 8.61
CA ASP A 233 5.30 13.38 8.50
C ASP A 233 4.34 12.18 8.59
N ARG A 234 3.08 12.37 8.21
CA ARG A 234 2.07 11.30 8.10
C ARG A 234 1.44 11.31 6.72
N SER A 235 1.45 10.17 6.04
CA SER A 235 0.72 10.00 4.78
C SER A 235 -0.78 9.91 5.04
N ILE A 236 -1.60 10.07 3.99
CA ILE A 236 -3.06 9.91 4.11
C ILE A 236 -3.47 8.54 4.68
N ALA A 237 -2.70 7.48 4.37
CA ALA A 237 -2.97 6.15 4.89
C ALA A 237 -2.63 6.07 6.38
N ASP A 238 -1.55 6.72 6.83
CA ASP A 238 -1.18 6.74 8.24
C ASP A 238 -2.21 7.51 9.07
N VAL A 239 -2.73 8.62 8.55
CA VAL A 239 -3.82 9.37 9.18
C VAL A 239 -5.12 8.55 9.19
N SER A 240 -5.44 7.85 8.11
CA SER A 240 -6.64 7.00 8.03
C SER A 240 -6.59 5.80 8.99
N ALA A 241 -5.38 5.29 9.27
CA ALA A 241 -5.17 4.20 10.23
C ALA A 241 -5.25 4.64 11.71
N MET A 242 -5.32 5.95 11.99
CA MET A 242 -5.51 6.45 13.35
C MET A 242 -6.94 6.16 13.83
N SER A 243 -7.08 5.90 15.13
CA SER A 243 -8.40 5.91 15.76
C SER A 243 -9.03 7.31 15.65
N VAL A 244 -10.35 7.41 15.72
CA VAL A 244 -11.08 8.70 15.73
C VAL A 244 -10.52 9.64 16.79
N GLU A 245 -10.26 9.13 18.00
CA GLU A 245 -9.64 9.93 19.08
C GLU A 245 -8.26 10.47 18.69
N THR A 246 -7.40 9.60 18.16
CA THR A 246 -6.03 9.96 17.78
C THR A 246 -6.03 10.95 16.62
N GLY A 247 -6.87 10.73 15.61
CA GLY A 247 -7.04 11.61 14.47
C GLY A 247 -7.58 12.98 14.88
N LEU A 248 -8.55 13.03 15.80
CA LEU A 248 -9.09 14.29 16.31
C LEU A 248 -8.01 15.11 17.03
N ARG A 249 -7.21 14.44 17.87
CA ARG A 249 -6.07 15.06 18.54
C ARG A 249 -5.03 15.58 17.53
N PHE A 250 -4.70 14.77 16.52
CA PHE A 250 -3.77 15.12 15.46
C PHE A 250 -4.19 16.42 14.76
N PHE A 251 -5.42 16.51 14.25
CA PHE A 251 -5.90 17.69 13.54
C PHE A 251 -6.06 18.93 14.44
N ARG A 252 -6.43 18.76 15.72
CA ARG A 252 -6.46 19.88 16.69
C ARG A 252 -5.07 20.42 17.01
N SER A 253 -4.05 19.56 16.99
CA SER A 253 -2.65 19.93 17.26
C SER A 253 -1.88 20.42 16.02
N LEU A 254 -2.52 20.40 14.84
CA LEU A 254 -1.86 20.70 13.59
C LEU A 254 -1.44 22.18 13.53
N SER A 255 -0.14 22.41 13.46
CA SER A 255 0.43 23.75 13.34
C SER A 255 0.45 24.18 11.88
N LEU A 256 -0.47 25.08 11.52
CA LEU A 256 -0.58 25.66 10.18
C LEU A 256 0.06 27.04 10.14
N THR A 257 0.78 27.33 9.05
CA THR A 257 1.22 28.71 8.74
C THR A 257 0.01 29.59 8.43
N ASP A 258 0.15 30.92 8.47
CA ASP A 258 -0.98 31.82 8.15
C ASP A 258 -1.49 31.64 6.71
N ARG A 259 -0.57 31.35 5.78
CA ARG A 259 -0.90 31.00 4.41
C ARG A 259 -1.73 29.70 4.36
N ASP A 260 -1.27 28.64 5.02
CA ASP A 260 -1.97 27.36 5.01
C ASP A 260 -3.34 27.47 5.70
N ARG A 261 -3.42 28.19 6.81
CA ARG A 261 -4.69 28.44 7.50
C ARG A 261 -5.72 29.13 6.59
N THR A 262 -5.27 30.02 5.72
CA THR A 262 -6.14 30.70 4.74
C THR A 262 -6.65 29.72 3.67
N ILE A 263 -5.82 28.76 3.24
CA ILE A 263 -6.13 27.83 2.15
C ILE A 263 -6.94 26.62 2.65
N VAL A 264 -6.53 26.01 3.77
CA VAL A 264 -7.07 24.72 4.26
C VAL A 264 -7.79 24.81 5.60
N GLY A 265 -7.90 26.00 6.21
CA GLY A 265 -8.49 26.17 7.55
C GLY A 265 -9.93 25.66 7.64
N GLU A 266 -10.76 25.94 6.64
CA GLU A 266 -12.14 25.41 6.55
C GLU A 266 -12.17 23.88 6.48
N VAL A 267 -11.27 23.28 5.68
CA VAL A 267 -11.16 21.82 5.52
C VAL A 267 -10.77 21.16 6.83
N VAL A 268 -9.78 21.71 7.53
CA VAL A 268 -9.34 21.17 8.83
C VAL A 268 -10.45 21.31 9.87
N ARG A 269 -11.18 22.43 9.88
CA ARG A 269 -12.32 22.62 10.78
C ARG A 269 -13.40 21.58 10.53
N GLU A 270 -13.72 21.31 9.27
CA GLU A 270 -14.72 20.30 8.90
C GLU A 270 -14.29 18.89 9.30
N ILE A 271 -13.01 18.53 9.14
CA ILE A 271 -12.46 17.25 9.61
C ILE A 271 -12.60 17.13 11.13
N VAL A 272 -12.20 18.15 11.88
CA VAL A 272 -12.33 18.19 13.35
C VAL A 272 -13.79 18.07 13.79
N ASN A 273 -14.72 18.73 13.09
CA ASN A 273 -16.15 18.63 13.37
C ASN A 273 -16.66 17.20 13.16
N ARG A 274 -16.35 16.57 12.03
CA ARG A 274 -16.76 15.17 11.71
C ARG A 274 -16.22 14.16 12.70
N LEU A 275 -14.94 14.25 13.03
CA LEU A 275 -14.32 13.40 14.05
C LEU A 275 -14.94 13.66 15.44
N GLY A 276 -15.28 14.91 15.75
CA GLY A 276 -16.00 15.26 16.98
C GLY A 276 -17.43 14.70 17.05
N PHE A 277 -18.15 14.58 15.93
CA PHE A 277 -19.44 13.87 15.91
C PHE A 277 -19.26 12.38 16.23
N LEU A 278 -18.26 11.73 15.61
CA LEU A 278 -17.93 10.32 15.90
C LEU A 278 -17.51 10.10 17.36
N GLU A 279 -16.76 11.04 17.94
CA GLU A 279 -16.40 11.03 19.36
C GLU A 279 -17.63 11.11 20.27
N ARG A 280 -18.58 12.01 19.98
CA ARG A 280 -19.82 12.17 20.75
C ARG A 280 -20.69 10.92 20.76
N VAL A 281 -20.83 10.25 19.62
CA VAL A 281 -21.58 8.98 19.53
C VAL A 281 -20.78 7.76 20.03
N GLY A 282 -19.64 7.97 20.68
CA GLY A 282 -18.88 6.91 21.36
C GLY A 282 -18.04 6.01 20.45
N LEU A 283 -17.71 6.45 19.24
CA LEU A 283 -16.95 5.65 18.25
C LEU A 283 -15.45 5.99 18.22
N THR A 284 -14.90 6.45 19.35
CA THR A 284 -13.52 6.94 19.48
C THR A 284 -12.44 5.90 19.13
N TYR A 285 -12.75 4.61 19.32
CA TYR A 285 -11.83 3.49 19.12
C TYR A 285 -11.75 3.02 17.66
N LEU A 286 -12.68 3.43 16.80
CA LEU A 286 -12.67 3.04 15.39
C LEU A 286 -11.56 3.76 14.64
N THR A 287 -10.93 3.09 13.67
CA THR A 287 -10.05 3.72 12.69
C THR A 287 -10.83 4.10 11.44
N LEU A 288 -10.36 5.12 10.70
CA LEU A 288 -11.03 5.60 9.50
C LEU A 288 -10.87 4.64 8.30
N ASP A 289 -9.85 3.78 8.34
CA ASP A 289 -9.58 2.76 7.33
C ASP A 289 -10.28 1.41 7.58
N ARG A 290 -11.02 1.26 8.70
CA ARG A 290 -11.78 0.05 9.03
C ARG A 290 -12.79 -0.26 7.93
N ALA A 291 -12.82 -1.52 7.49
CA ALA A 291 -13.75 -1.97 6.46
C ALA A 291 -15.21 -1.89 6.96
N ALA A 292 -16.08 -1.20 6.22
CA ALA A 292 -17.47 -0.98 6.61
C ALA A 292 -18.25 -2.28 6.87
N GLY A 293 -17.99 -3.34 6.11
CA GLY A 293 -18.63 -4.65 6.30
C GLY A 293 -18.22 -5.40 7.58
N THR A 294 -17.25 -4.88 8.33
CA THR A 294 -16.82 -5.46 9.62
C THR A 294 -17.42 -4.74 10.84
N LEU A 295 -18.21 -3.70 10.61
CA LEU A 295 -18.87 -2.95 11.66
C LEU A 295 -20.06 -3.73 12.20
N SER A 296 -20.32 -3.60 13.50
CA SER A 296 -21.57 -4.09 14.09
C SER A 296 -22.75 -3.22 13.63
N GLY A 297 -23.98 -3.74 13.78
CA GLY A 297 -25.19 -2.98 13.45
C GLY A 297 -25.25 -1.63 14.18
N GLY A 298 -25.02 -1.62 15.50
CA GLY A 298 -25.00 -0.40 16.29
C GLY A 298 -23.82 0.54 15.95
N GLU A 299 -22.66 0.02 15.55
CA GLU A 299 -21.56 0.86 15.03
C GLU A 299 -21.97 1.57 13.74
N ALA A 300 -22.55 0.83 12.79
CA ALA A 300 -22.99 1.38 11.50
C ALA A 300 -24.11 2.42 11.68
N GLU A 301 -25.07 2.16 12.56
CA GLU A 301 -26.16 3.09 12.87
C GLU A 301 -25.63 4.38 13.49
N ARG A 302 -24.71 4.29 14.46
CA ARG A 302 -24.10 5.49 15.07
C ARG A 302 -23.25 6.30 14.10
N ILE A 303 -22.58 5.67 13.14
CA ILE A 303 -21.88 6.38 12.05
C ILE A 303 -22.90 7.13 11.18
N ALA A 304 -24.03 6.50 10.85
CA ALA A 304 -25.09 7.15 10.10
C ALA A 304 -25.65 8.35 10.88
N LEU A 305 -25.92 8.20 12.18
CA LEU A 305 -26.37 9.29 13.06
C LEU A 305 -25.36 10.43 13.09
N ALA A 306 -24.06 10.16 13.32
CA ALA A 306 -23.02 11.17 13.32
C ALA A 306 -22.93 11.92 11.97
N THR A 307 -23.14 11.21 10.86
CA THR A 307 -23.17 11.78 9.50
C THR A 307 -24.38 12.70 9.32
N GLN A 308 -25.54 12.29 9.82
CA GLN A 308 -26.77 13.09 9.75
C GLN A 308 -26.68 14.35 10.61
N ILE A 309 -26.17 14.26 11.84
CA ILE A 309 -25.92 15.44 12.69
C ILE A 309 -24.95 16.41 12.01
N GLY A 310 -23.91 15.88 11.35
CA GLY A 310 -22.95 16.68 10.60
C GLY A 310 -23.48 17.30 9.29
N SER A 311 -24.64 16.86 8.78
CA SER A 311 -25.22 17.38 7.54
C SER A 311 -25.83 18.78 7.70
N GLY A 312 -26.10 19.22 8.92
CA GLY A 312 -26.70 20.52 9.21
C GLY A 312 -28.13 20.68 8.68
N LEU A 313 -28.80 19.58 8.33
CA LEU A 313 -30.18 19.61 7.85
C LEU A 313 -31.12 20.09 8.96
N VAL A 314 -32.06 20.97 8.60
CA VAL A 314 -33.10 21.51 9.49
C VAL A 314 -34.48 21.11 8.98
N GLY A 315 -35.43 20.91 9.90
CA GLY A 315 -36.80 20.51 9.55
C GLY A 315 -36.93 19.04 9.13
N VAL A 316 -35.98 18.18 9.53
CA VAL A 316 -36.00 16.73 9.26
C VAL A 316 -36.46 16.00 10.52
N LEU A 317 -37.38 15.04 10.35
CA LEU A 317 -37.75 14.08 11.38
C LEU A 317 -36.91 12.82 11.20
N TYR A 318 -35.94 12.60 12.10
CA TYR A 318 -35.19 11.36 12.17
C TYR A 318 -35.97 10.31 12.96
N ILE A 319 -36.20 9.14 12.36
CA ILE A 319 -36.77 7.97 13.04
C ILE A 319 -35.62 6.99 13.23
N LEU A 320 -35.27 6.73 14.49
CA LEU A 320 -34.17 5.84 14.89
C LEU A 320 -34.75 4.55 15.45
N ASP A 321 -34.12 3.41 15.16
CA ASP A 321 -34.58 2.09 15.59
C ASP A 321 -33.59 1.51 16.60
N GLU A 322 -33.89 1.67 17.89
CA GLU A 322 -33.06 1.23 19.02
C GLU A 322 -31.58 1.71 18.99
N PRO A 323 -31.30 3.03 19.01
CA PRO A 323 -29.94 3.56 18.85
C PRO A 323 -28.98 3.23 20.00
N SER A 324 -29.48 2.66 21.10
CA SER A 324 -28.70 2.20 22.26
C SER A 324 -28.11 0.79 22.10
N ILE A 325 -28.46 0.04 21.04
CA ILE A 325 -27.94 -1.32 20.84
C ILE A 325 -26.41 -1.31 20.78
N GLY A 326 -25.80 -2.17 21.62
CA GLY A 326 -24.36 -2.35 21.68
C GLY A 326 -23.58 -1.20 22.32
N LEU A 327 -24.26 -0.28 23.02
CA LEU A 327 -23.60 0.71 23.88
C LEU A 327 -23.44 0.22 25.31
N HIS A 328 -22.32 0.62 25.91
CA HIS A 328 -22.11 0.43 27.33
C HIS A 328 -23.03 1.40 28.12
N PRO A 329 -23.59 1.01 29.29
CA PRO A 329 -24.47 1.86 30.07
C PRO A 329 -23.98 3.30 30.34
N ARG A 330 -22.66 3.45 30.52
CA ARG A 330 -21.97 4.74 30.73
C ARG A 330 -22.08 5.69 29.54
N ASP A 331 -22.24 5.18 28.33
CA ASP A 331 -22.23 5.97 27.11
C ASP A 331 -23.65 6.38 26.67
N HIS A 332 -24.71 5.95 27.40
CA HIS A 332 -26.08 6.39 27.14
C HIS A 332 -26.28 7.90 27.35
N GLU A 333 -25.58 8.52 28.30
CA GLU A 333 -25.69 9.96 28.56
C GLU A 333 -25.09 10.82 27.44
N ARG A 334 -24.37 10.21 26.49
CA ARG A 334 -23.71 10.90 25.37
C ARG A 334 -24.55 10.94 24.09
N LEU A 335 -25.63 10.15 24.05
CA LEU A 335 -26.61 10.08 22.95
C LEU A 335 -27.76 11.06 23.21
#